data_AF-A0A351TK05-F1
#
_entry.id   AF-A0A351TK05-F1
#
_cell.length_a   1.000
_cell.length_b   1.000
_cell.length_c   1.000
_cell.angle_alpha   90.00
_cell.angle_beta   90.00
_cell.angle_gamma   90.00
#
_symmetry.space_group_name_H-M   'P 1'
#
loop_
_entity.id
_entity.type
_entity.pdbx_description
1 polymer ?
#
loop_
_entity_poly.entity_id
_entity_poly.type
_entity_poly.pdbx_seq_one_letter_code
_entity_poly.pdbx_strand_id
1 'polypeptide(L)' 'MSDREHLKQVIDRMPEYKIAYIANLILEIEKMDIEEVEPDAWDLKMIEDAKSNNDGSAVTLEELLEKEGLTYADL' A
#
# COMPACT_ATOMS: atom_id res chain seq x y z
N MET A 1 -17.90 16.18 -10.78
CA MET A 1 -16.68 16.10 -11.58
C MET A 1 -16.05 14.77 -11.28
N SER A 2 -15.79 13.95 -12.29
CA SER A 2 -15.13 12.65 -12.08
C SER A 2 -13.67 12.83 -11.70
N ASP A 3 -13.08 11.86 -11.02
CA ASP A 3 -11.65 11.86 -10.68
C ASP A 3 -10.78 12.01 -11.95
N ARG A 4 -11.24 11.42 -13.07
CA ARG A 4 -10.61 11.57 -14.39
C ARG A 4 -10.57 13.01 -14.88
N GLU A 5 -11.67 13.74 -14.75
CA GLU A 5 -11.74 15.16 -15.15
C GLU A 5 -10.88 16.04 -14.25
N HIS A 6 -10.89 15.76 -12.95
CA HIS A 6 -10.07 16.47 -11.97
C HIS A 6 -8.57 16.30 -12.28
N LEU A 7 -8.13 15.06 -12.55
CA LEU A 7 -6.73 14.76 -12.85
C LEU A 7 -6.23 15.48 -14.11
N LYS A 8 -7.03 15.53 -15.17
CA LYS A 8 -6.70 16.28 -16.40
C LYS A 8 -6.41 17.75 -16.09
N GLN A 9 -7.27 18.41 -15.32
CA GLN A 9 -7.08 19.81 -14.94
C GLN A 9 -5.83 20.04 -14.07
N VAL A 10 -5.43 19.05 -13.27
CA VAL A 10 -4.18 19.13 -12.49
C VAL A 10 -2.97 19.03 -13.41
N ILE A 11 -2.97 18.08 -14.35
CA ILE A 11 -1.89 17.90 -15.33
C ILE A 11 -1.74 19.14 -16.21
N ASP A 12 -2.83 19.71 -16.72
CA ASP A 12 -2.80 20.91 -17.59
C ASP A 12 -2.16 22.15 -16.92
N ARG A 13 -2.21 22.22 -15.58
CA ARG A 13 -1.63 23.33 -14.80
C ARG A 13 -0.20 23.06 -14.34
N MET A 14 0.33 21.86 -14.59
CA MET A 14 1.61 21.43 -14.07
C MET A 14 2.76 21.90 -14.98
N PRO A 15 3.88 22.40 -14.42
CA PRO A 15 5.08 22.64 -15.19
C PRO A 15 5.65 21.36 -15.81
N GLU A 16 6.15 21.44 -17.04
CA GLU A 16 6.65 20.29 -17.83
C GLU A 16 7.67 19.43 -17.06
N TYR A 17 8.61 20.06 -16.34
CA TYR A 17 9.62 19.33 -15.58
C TYR A 17 9.01 18.45 -14.47
N LYS A 18 7.83 18.80 -13.94
CA LYS A 18 7.10 17.99 -12.95
C LYS A 18 6.34 16.84 -13.60
N ILE A 19 5.82 17.07 -14.81
CA ILE A 19 5.14 16.04 -15.62
C ILE A 19 6.12 14.90 -15.93
N ALA A 20 7.38 15.24 -16.24
CA ALA A 20 8.43 14.24 -16.49
C ALA A 20 8.63 13.24 -15.33
N TYR A 21 8.44 13.65 -14.08
CA TYR A 21 8.57 12.74 -12.93
C TYR A 21 7.43 11.72 -12.84
N ILE A 22 6.23 12.07 -13.29
CA ILE A 22 5.03 11.22 -13.16
C ILE A 22 4.65 10.50 -14.45
N ALA A 23 5.19 10.92 -15.60
CA ALA A 23 4.82 10.38 -16.91
C ALA A 23 5.07 8.87 -16.99
N ASN A 24 6.25 8.41 -16.55
CA ASN A 24 6.58 6.98 -16.57
C ASN A 24 5.67 6.17 -15.64
N LEU A 25 5.37 6.69 -14.45
CA LEU A 25 4.45 6.03 -13.51
C LEU A 25 3.04 5.88 -14.12
N ILE A 26 2.50 6.93 -14.73
CA ILE A 26 1.19 6.89 -15.36
C ILE A 26 1.16 5.89 -16.52
N LEU A 27 2.22 5.87 -17.35
CA LEU A 27 2.36 4.92 -18.45
C LEU A 27 2.52 3.47 -17.97
N GLU A 28 3.18 3.25 -16.84
CA GLU A 28 3.31 1.92 -16.24
C GLU A 28 1.97 1.43 -15.67
N ILE A 29 1.23 2.29 -14.96
CA ILE A 29 -0.10 1.97 -14.44
C ILE A 29 -1.08 1.69 -15.59
N GLU A 30 -1.04 2.46 -16.68
CA GLU A 30 -1.91 2.24 -17.85
C GLU A 30 -1.66 0.89 -18.53
N LYS A 31 -0.41 0.42 -18.52
CA LYS A 31 -0.02 -0.90 -19.03
C LYS A 31 -0.14 -2.01 -18.01
N MET A 32 -0.33 -1.66 -16.74
CA MET A 32 -0.46 -2.63 -15.68
C MET A 32 -1.80 -3.32 -15.88
N ASP A 33 -1.75 -4.57 -16.30
CA ASP A 33 -2.90 -5.44 -16.30
C ASP A 33 -3.19 -5.79 -14.84
N ILE A 34 -3.94 -4.91 -14.16
CA ILE A 34 -4.53 -5.23 -12.88
C ILE A 34 -5.74 -6.11 -13.19
N GLU A 35 -5.49 -7.33 -13.65
CA GLU A 35 -6.48 -8.37 -13.54
C GLU A 35 -6.70 -8.59 -12.04
N GLU A 36 -7.95 -8.48 -11.59
CA GLU A 36 -8.36 -9.04 -10.32
C GLU A 36 -8.22 -10.56 -10.46
N VAL A 37 -7.01 -11.06 -10.25
CA VAL A 37 -6.72 -12.49 -10.31
C VAL A 37 -7.36 -13.11 -9.08
N GLU A 38 -8.29 -14.04 -9.31
CA GLU A 38 -8.88 -14.82 -8.23
C GLU A 38 -7.76 -15.46 -7.39
N PRO A 39 -7.80 -15.34 -6.05
CA PRO A 39 -6.76 -15.89 -5.19
C PRO A 39 -6.53 -17.37 -5.49
N ASP A 40 -5.28 -17.74 -5.73
CA ASP A 40 -4.95 -19.14 -5.93
C ASP A 40 -4.92 -19.90 -4.58
N ALA A 41 -4.66 -21.21 -4.62
CA ALA A 41 -4.63 -22.02 -3.41
C ALA A 41 -3.55 -21.58 -2.41
N TRP A 42 -2.45 -20.99 -2.89
CA TRP A 42 -1.39 -20.45 -2.05
C TRP A 42 -1.83 -19.14 -1.40
N ASP A 43 -2.47 -18.24 -2.15
CA ASP A 43 -3.04 -16.99 -1.63
C ASP A 43 -4.09 -17.25 -0.55
N LEU A 44 -5.01 -18.19 -0.80
CA LEU A 44 -6.04 -18.58 0.16
C LEU A 44 -5.43 -19.15 1.45
N LYS A 45 -4.37 -19.94 1.33
CA LYS A 45 -3.63 -20.47 2.48
C LYS A 45 -2.97 -19.35 3.28
N MET A 46 -2.33 -18.38 2.61
CA MET A 46 -1.73 -17.23 3.29
C MET A 46 -2.77 -16.38 4.04
N ILE A 47 -3.96 -16.21 3.47
CA ILE A 47 -5.07 -15.51 4.13
C ILE A 47 -5.54 -16.30 5.38
N GLU A 48 -5.64 -17.62 5.29
CA GLU A 48 -6.03 -18.47 6.43
C GLU A 48 -4.95 -18.48 7.53
N ASP A 49 -3.68 -18.60 7.15
CA ASP A 49 -2.54 -18.54 8.07
C ASP A 49 -2.46 -17.16 8.76
N ALA A 50 -2.73 -16.07 8.04
CA ALA A 50 -2.79 -14.74 8.62
C ALA A 50 -3.94 -14.60 9.63
N LYS A 51 -5.14 -15.10 9.31
CA LYS A 51 -6.30 -15.07 10.22
C LYS A 51 -6.12 -15.92 11.47
N SER A 52 -5.38 -17.02 11.38
CA SER A 52 -5.12 -17.89 12.53
C SER A 52 -4.04 -17.34 13.47
N ASN A 53 -3.04 -16.64 12.93
CA ASN A 53 -1.93 -16.07 13.71
C ASN A 53 -2.17 -14.64 14.18
N ASN A 54 -3.06 -13.90 13.53
CA ASN A 54 -3.37 -12.51 13.86
C ASN A 54 -4.85 -12.40 14.21
N ASP A 55 -5.14 -12.23 15.49
CA ASP A 55 -6.50 -12.01 16.01
C ASP A 55 -7.02 -10.58 15.77
N GLY A 56 -6.24 -9.76 15.07
CA GLY A 56 -6.54 -8.37 14.78
C GLY A 56 -6.32 -7.43 15.97
N SER A 57 -5.79 -7.93 17.10
CA SER A 57 -5.40 -7.08 18.20
C SER A 57 -4.18 -6.23 17.81
N ALA A 58 -4.23 -4.96 18.17
CA ALA A 58 -3.12 -4.04 18.01
C ALA A 58 -2.58 -3.67 19.39
N VAL A 59 -1.25 -3.63 19.53
CA VAL A 59 -0.57 -3.08 20.69
C VAL A 59 0.35 -1.96 20.23
N THR A 60 0.56 -0.98 21.09
CA THR A 60 1.58 0.05 20.88
C THR A 60 2.98 -0.56 21.00
N LEU A 61 3.98 0.12 20.44
CA LEU A 61 5.36 -0.31 20.57
C LEU A 61 5.80 -0.28 22.04
N GLU A 62 5.32 0.70 22.80
CA GLU A 62 5.56 0.83 24.24
C GLU A 62 5.05 -0.39 25.02
N GLU A 63 3.80 -0.81 24.78
CA GLU A 63 3.20 -1.99 25.43
C GLU A 63 3.94 -3.28 25.05
N LEU A 64 4.42 -3.37 23.81
CA LEU A 64 5.20 -4.52 23.36
C LEU A 64 6.56 -4.59 24.05
N LEU A 65 7.28 -3.46 24.14
CA LEU A 65 8.56 -3.37 24.84
C LEU A 65 8.41 -3.71 26.32
N GLU A 66 7.38 -3.16 26.99
CA GLU A 66 7.10 -3.46 28.39
C GLU A 66 6.82 -4.96 28.61
N LYS A 67 5.99 -5.56 27.76
CA LYS A 67 5.66 -7.00 27.82
C LYS A 67 6.88 -7.90 27.68
N GLU A 68 7.81 -7.54 26.79
CA GLU A 68 9.03 -8.31 26.53
C GLU A 68 10.17 -7.96 27.50
N GLY A 69 9.96 -7.02 28.43
CA GLY A 69 10.98 -6.57 29.38
C GLY A 69 12.11 -5.77 28.73
N LEU A 70 11.83 -5.13 27.60
CA LEU A 70 12.76 -4.33 26.81
C LEU A 70 12.50 -2.84 26.98
N THR A 71 13.51 -2.05 26.62
CA THR A 71 13.42 -0.59 26.54
C THR A 71 13.85 -0.11 25.16
N TYR A 72 13.59 1.16 24.85
CA TYR A 72 14.10 1.80 23.63
C TYR A 72 15.63 1.79 23.51
N ALA A 73 16.36 1.58 24.61
CA ALA A 73 17.82 1.47 24.58
C ALA A 73 18.32 0.09 24.12
N ASP A 74 17.43 -0.91 24.06
CA ASP A 74 17.74 -2.29 23.65
C ASP A 74 17.46 -2.54 22.15
N LEU A 75 16.95 -1.53 21.44
CA LEU A 75 16.72 -1.53 19.99
C LEU A 75 18.00 -1.19 19.22
#